data_AF-A0A7Y5TRF7-F1
#
_entry.id   AF-A0A7Y5TRF7-F1
#
_cell.length_a   1.000
_cell.length_b   1.000
_cell.length_c   1.000
_cell.angle_alpha   90.00
_cell.angle_beta   90.00
_cell.angle_gamma   90.00
#
_symmetry.space_group_name_H-M   'P 1'
#
loop_
_entity.id
_entity.type
_entity.pdbx_description
1 polymer ?
#
loop_
_entity_poly.entity_id
_entity_poly.type
_entity_poly.pdbx_seq_one_letter_code
_entity_poly.pdbx_strand_id
1 'polypeptide(L)'
;MRRFILPAVLAAALLSFASAGAQVATSTDTIMRAAGATPRPATDTLFRRARRLVADGNGAAGRALVDSLLRAADPATPAYGDALYWHGALAPTAAEAERDYRRVIVEYPLAYYADDALLAIAELEQARGDRAGALAHLQRYVKEHPNGAGRGIAALGAARLAFEQRDTRVGCAMIAAARTSAAATDVELRNQIEYYGRQCGAESVAANTPTT
;
A
#
# COMPACT_ATOMS: atom_id res chain seq x y z
N MET A 1 -60.71 -5.45 -43.04
CA MET A 1 -59.99 -6.70 -43.34
C MET A 1 -58.87 -6.41 -44.33
N ARG A 2 -57.61 -6.38 -43.88
CA ARG A 2 -56.43 -6.56 -44.75
C ARG A 2 -55.22 -6.83 -43.87
N ARG A 3 -54.66 -8.03 -44.05
CA ARG A 3 -53.49 -8.59 -43.39
C ARG A 3 -52.26 -7.77 -43.77
N PHE A 4 -51.47 -7.34 -42.80
CA PHE A 4 -50.09 -6.93 -43.04
C PHE A 4 -49.15 -8.04 -42.58
N ILE A 5 -48.47 -8.59 -43.58
CA ILE A 5 -47.48 -9.65 -43.53
C ILE A 5 -46.14 -9.00 -43.20
N LEU A 6 -45.42 -9.53 -42.20
CA LEU A 6 -44.03 -9.18 -41.94
C LEU A 6 -43.14 -9.58 -43.13
N PRO A 7 -42.15 -8.77 -43.52
CA PRO A 7 -40.94 -9.28 -44.13
C PRO A 7 -39.84 -9.44 -43.08
N ALA A 8 -39.29 -10.64 -43.06
CA ALA A 8 -38.07 -11.01 -42.38
C ALA A 8 -36.91 -10.09 -42.77
N VAL A 9 -36.17 -9.60 -41.77
CA VAL A 9 -34.84 -9.01 -41.97
C VAL A 9 -33.83 -9.94 -41.33
N LEU A 10 -32.81 -10.24 -42.13
CA LEU A 10 -31.75 -11.22 -41.89
C LEU A 10 -31.02 -11.00 -40.56
N ALA A 11 -30.77 -12.11 -39.87
CA ALA A 11 -29.85 -12.20 -38.75
C ALA A 11 -28.40 -11.96 -39.22
N ALA A 12 -27.82 -10.82 -38.84
CA ALA A 12 -26.38 -10.63 -38.88
C ALA A 12 -25.77 -11.25 -37.62
N ALA A 13 -24.93 -12.27 -37.82
CA ALA A 13 -24.17 -12.92 -36.76
C ALA A 13 -23.14 -11.93 -36.17
N LEU A 14 -23.43 -11.40 -34.99
CA LEU A 14 -22.46 -10.69 -34.16
C LEU A 14 -21.65 -11.73 -33.37
N LEU A 15 -20.43 -12.00 -33.84
CA LEU A 15 -19.39 -12.68 -33.08
C LEU A 15 -19.00 -11.81 -31.87
N SER A 16 -19.57 -12.10 -30.71
CA SER A 16 -19.10 -11.54 -29.45
C SER A 16 -17.77 -12.21 -29.05
N PHE A 17 -16.66 -11.56 -29.40
CA PHE A 17 -15.37 -11.83 -28.76
C PHE A 17 -15.44 -11.28 -27.33
N ALA A 18 -15.72 -12.15 -26.36
CA ALA A 18 -15.47 -11.87 -24.96
C ALA A 18 -13.95 -11.93 -24.74
N SER A 19 -13.28 -10.79 -24.84
CA SER A 19 -11.92 -10.64 -24.33
C SER A 19 -11.96 -10.71 -22.81
N ALA A 20 -11.74 -11.92 -22.27
CA ALA A 20 -11.37 -12.11 -20.89
C ALA A 20 -9.99 -11.45 -20.68
N GLY A 21 -10.01 -10.15 -20.38
CA GLY A 21 -8.84 -9.44 -19.87
C GLY A 21 -8.55 -9.97 -18.48
N ALA A 22 -7.76 -11.03 -18.40
CA ALA A 22 -7.07 -11.42 -17.18
C ALA A 22 -6.09 -10.28 -16.84
N GLN A 23 -6.55 -9.32 -16.03
CA GLN A 23 -5.66 -8.36 -15.41
C GLN A 23 -4.78 -9.14 -14.45
N VAL A 24 -3.56 -9.41 -14.90
CA VAL A 24 -2.46 -9.85 -14.04
C VAL A 24 -2.24 -8.73 -13.04
N ALA A 25 -2.80 -8.87 -11.83
CA ALA A 25 -2.38 -8.09 -10.68
C ALA A 25 -0.92 -8.48 -10.41
N THR A 26 0.01 -7.75 -11.02
CA THR A 26 1.43 -7.93 -10.81
C THR A 26 1.72 -7.74 -9.34
N SER A 27 2.28 -8.79 -8.74
CA SER A 27 2.61 -8.89 -7.33
C SER A 27 3.67 -7.86 -6.96
N THR A 28 3.24 -6.69 -6.50
CA THR A 28 4.12 -5.65 -5.94
C THR A 28 4.81 -6.11 -4.65
N ASP A 29 4.29 -7.14 -3.98
CA ASP A 29 4.84 -7.63 -2.72
C ASP A 29 6.24 -8.26 -2.77
N THR A 30 6.67 -8.78 -3.92
CA THR A 30 7.90 -9.58 -3.96
C THR A 30 9.16 -8.75 -4.25
N ILE A 31 9.01 -7.53 -4.79
CA ILE A 31 10.17 -6.76 -5.29
C ILE A 31 10.81 -5.86 -4.21
N MET A 32 10.11 -5.58 -3.10
CA MET A 32 10.51 -4.48 -2.21
C MET A 32 11.44 -4.85 -1.05
N ARG A 33 12.07 -6.03 -0.96
CA ARG A 33 13.09 -6.27 0.10
C ARG A 33 14.26 -7.09 -0.42
N ALA A 34 15.25 -6.40 -0.99
CA ALA A 34 16.57 -6.98 -1.25
C ALA A 34 17.68 -5.95 -1.03
N ALA A 35 18.25 -5.97 0.18
CA ALA A 35 19.67 -5.80 0.53
C ALA A 35 19.77 -5.31 2.01
N GLY A 36 20.18 -6.21 2.92
CA GLY A 36 20.37 -5.90 4.36
C GLY A 36 19.26 -6.32 5.32
N ALA A 37 18.28 -7.13 4.86
CA ALA A 37 17.09 -7.46 5.63
C ALA A 37 17.36 -8.48 6.76
N THR A 38 16.73 -8.24 7.91
CA THR A 38 16.48 -9.24 8.96
C THR A 38 15.94 -10.54 8.34
N PRO A 39 16.30 -11.72 8.87
CA PRO A 39 15.74 -12.99 8.38
C PRO A 39 14.21 -12.95 8.42
N ARG A 40 13.56 -13.37 7.33
CA ARG A 40 12.09 -13.42 7.27
C ARG A 40 11.55 -14.37 8.34
N PRO A 41 10.37 -14.07 8.93
CA PRO A 41 9.72 -14.97 9.86
C PRO A 41 9.46 -16.35 9.24
N ALA A 42 9.60 -17.43 10.03
CA ALA A 42 9.36 -18.80 9.55
C ALA A 42 7.92 -19.01 9.02
N THR A 43 6.96 -18.22 9.52
CA THR A 43 5.56 -18.22 9.15
C THR A 43 5.26 -17.52 7.81
N ASP A 44 6.24 -16.85 7.17
CA ASP A 44 6.06 -16.14 5.89
C ASP A 44 5.45 -17.02 4.78
N THR A 45 5.84 -18.30 4.73
CA THR A 45 5.29 -19.25 3.76
C THR A 45 3.79 -19.51 3.98
N LEU A 46 3.33 -19.54 5.24
CA LEU A 46 1.94 -19.75 5.61
C LEU A 46 1.11 -18.49 5.34
N PHE A 47 1.67 -17.30 5.57
CA PHE A 47 1.01 -16.04 5.22
C PHE A 47 0.83 -15.89 3.70
N ARG A 48 1.86 -16.23 2.91
CA ARG A 48 1.73 -16.26 1.43
C ARG A 48 0.67 -17.26 0.97
N ARG A 49 0.55 -18.41 1.64
CA ARG A 49 -0.53 -19.37 1.38
C ARG A 49 -1.91 -18.78 1.70
N ALA A 50 -2.07 -18.13 2.85
CA ALA A 50 -3.32 -17.49 3.25
C ALA A 50 -3.78 -16.47 2.19
N ARG A 51 -2.86 -15.63 1.71
CA ARG A 51 -3.14 -14.66 0.65
C ARG A 51 -3.57 -15.29 -0.66
N ARG A 52 -2.91 -16.38 -1.08
CA ARG A 52 -3.31 -17.12 -2.28
C ARG A 52 -4.74 -17.63 -2.15
N LEU A 53 -5.10 -18.21 -0.99
CA LEU A 53 -6.48 -18.62 -0.74
C LEU A 53 -7.48 -17.48 -0.91
N VAL A 54 -7.17 -16.28 -0.41
CA VAL A 54 -8.03 -15.09 -0.60
C VAL A 54 -8.11 -14.69 -2.07
N ALA A 55 -6.97 -14.64 -2.77
CA ALA A 55 -6.91 -14.30 -4.19
C ALA A 55 -7.68 -15.30 -5.08
N ASP A 56 -7.70 -16.57 -4.70
CA ASP A 56 -8.43 -17.65 -5.37
C ASP A 56 -9.94 -17.64 -5.03
N GLY A 57 -10.42 -16.63 -4.30
CA GLY A 57 -11.83 -16.48 -3.88
C GLY A 57 -12.19 -17.20 -2.59
N ASN A 58 -11.26 -17.95 -1.99
CA ASN A 58 -11.44 -18.62 -0.70
C ASN A 58 -11.02 -17.74 0.48
N GLY A 59 -11.67 -16.58 0.60
CA GLY A 59 -11.41 -15.60 1.65
C GLY A 59 -11.54 -16.17 3.07
N ALA A 60 -12.53 -17.05 3.28
CA ALA A 60 -12.78 -17.67 4.58
C ALA A 60 -11.64 -18.59 5.02
N ALA A 61 -11.12 -19.45 4.13
CA ALA A 61 -9.99 -20.32 4.48
C ALA A 61 -8.69 -19.54 4.67
N GLY A 62 -8.47 -18.49 3.87
CA GLY A 62 -7.32 -17.59 4.04
C GLY A 62 -7.31 -16.93 5.42
N ARG A 63 -8.45 -16.36 5.84
CA ARG A 63 -8.60 -15.77 7.18
C ARG A 63 -8.46 -16.81 8.29
N ALA A 64 -9.13 -17.95 8.20
CA ALA A 64 -9.04 -19.00 9.21
C ALA A 64 -7.59 -19.49 9.44
N LEU A 65 -6.77 -19.52 8.39
CA LEU A 65 -5.34 -19.84 8.50
C LEU A 65 -4.59 -18.76 9.30
N VAL A 66 -4.83 -17.47 9.02
CA VAL A 66 -4.18 -16.39 9.78
C VAL A 66 -4.68 -16.33 11.22
N ASP A 67 -5.97 -16.55 11.47
CA ASP A 67 -6.51 -16.64 12.84
C ASP A 67 -5.83 -17.75 13.64
N SER A 68 -5.54 -18.89 12.98
CA SER A 68 -4.80 -19.98 13.59
C SER A 68 -3.36 -19.59 13.93
N LEU A 69 -2.69 -18.83 13.07
CA LEU A 69 -1.34 -18.35 13.32
C LEU A 69 -1.30 -17.33 14.47
N LEU A 70 -2.27 -16.41 14.52
CA LEU A 70 -2.37 -15.43 15.59
C LEU A 70 -2.64 -16.09 16.95
N ARG A 71 -3.52 -17.10 17.01
CA ARG A 71 -3.76 -17.87 18.25
C ARG A 71 -2.55 -18.67 18.72
N ALA A 72 -1.69 -19.10 17.80
CA ALA A 72 -0.50 -19.88 18.12
C ALA A 72 0.71 -19.02 18.49
N ALA A 73 0.72 -17.73 18.13
CA ALA A 73 1.81 -16.81 18.43
C ALA A 73 1.80 -16.39 19.91
N ASP A 74 2.98 -16.27 20.52
CA ASP A 74 3.13 -15.78 21.88
C ASP A 74 3.00 -14.24 21.93
N PRO A 75 1.98 -13.68 22.64
CA PRO A 75 1.76 -12.24 22.74
C PRO A 75 2.92 -11.42 23.30
N ALA A 76 3.88 -12.05 23.98
CA ALA A 76 5.07 -11.38 24.52
C ALA A 76 6.21 -11.22 23.48
N THR A 77 6.02 -11.70 22.25
CA THR A 77 7.07 -11.76 21.22
C THR A 77 6.74 -10.93 19.99
N PRO A 78 7.76 -10.46 19.22
CA PRO A 78 7.55 -9.80 17.94
C PRO A 78 6.76 -10.63 16.92
N ALA A 79 6.80 -11.96 17.03
CA ALA A 79 6.07 -12.86 16.15
C ALA A 79 4.54 -12.70 16.26
N TYR A 80 4.03 -12.23 17.41
CA TYR A 80 2.62 -11.86 17.55
C TYR A 80 2.27 -10.61 16.75
N GLY A 81 3.17 -9.61 16.73
CA GLY A 81 3.06 -8.45 15.86
C GLY A 81 3.05 -8.83 14.37
N ASP A 82 3.89 -9.78 13.97
CA ASP A 82 3.87 -10.30 12.60
C ASP A 82 2.53 -10.96 12.26
N ALA A 83 1.96 -11.74 13.18
CA ALA A 83 0.65 -12.34 13.00
C ALA A 83 -0.50 -11.31 12.98
N LEU A 84 -0.44 -10.26 13.80
CA LEU A 84 -1.40 -9.15 13.78
C LEU A 84 -1.37 -8.40 12.45
N TYR A 85 -0.19 -8.13 11.89
CA TYR A 85 -0.09 -7.50 10.57
C TYR A 85 -0.84 -8.31 9.51
N TRP A 86 -0.61 -9.63 9.46
CA TRP A 86 -1.30 -10.47 8.49
C TRP A 86 -2.79 -10.66 8.77
N HIS A 87 -3.20 -10.62 10.05
CA HIS A 87 -4.60 -10.64 10.42
C HIS A 87 -5.30 -9.37 9.91
N GLY A 88 -4.67 -8.20 10.09
CA GLY A 88 -5.14 -6.94 9.52
C GLY A 88 -5.19 -6.95 7.99
N ALA A 89 -4.15 -7.49 7.33
CA ALA A 89 -4.07 -7.56 5.87
C ALA A 89 -5.16 -8.41 5.21
N LEU A 90 -5.71 -9.39 5.94
CA LEU A 90 -6.80 -10.24 5.46
C LEU A 90 -8.13 -9.97 6.17
N ALA A 91 -8.21 -8.91 6.97
CA ALA A 91 -9.39 -8.59 7.75
C ALA A 91 -10.62 -8.39 6.85
N PRO A 92 -11.82 -8.80 7.28
CA PRO A 92 -13.04 -8.62 6.52
C PRO A 92 -13.50 -7.15 6.44
N THR A 93 -13.02 -6.29 7.35
CA THR A 93 -13.39 -4.89 7.43
C THR A 93 -12.16 -3.99 7.64
N ALA A 94 -12.24 -2.75 7.14
CA ALA A 94 -11.20 -1.75 7.34
C ALA A 94 -10.99 -1.41 8.83
N ALA A 95 -12.06 -1.43 9.64
CA ALA A 95 -11.98 -1.15 11.07
C ALA A 95 -11.19 -2.22 11.83
N GLU A 96 -11.34 -3.50 11.45
CA GLU A 96 -10.54 -4.59 12.00
C GLU A 96 -9.07 -4.46 11.60
N ALA A 97 -8.80 -4.18 10.32
CA ALA A 97 -7.45 -3.94 9.83
C ALA A 97 -6.76 -2.78 10.57
N GLU A 98 -7.45 -1.64 10.71
CA GLU A 98 -6.95 -0.43 11.40
C GLU A 98 -6.58 -0.73 12.87
N ARG A 99 -7.44 -1.47 13.59
CA ARG A 99 -7.14 -1.88 14.97
C ARG A 99 -5.85 -2.70 15.04
N ASP A 100 -5.70 -3.69 14.16
CA ASP A 100 -4.55 -4.59 14.24
C ASP A 100 -3.26 -3.89 13.82
N TYR A 101 -3.28 -3.07 12.78
CA TYR A 101 -2.12 -2.25 12.40
C TYR A 101 -1.70 -1.27 13.48
N ARG A 102 -2.65 -0.61 14.17
CA ARG A 102 -2.32 0.25 15.32
C ARG A 102 -1.62 -0.52 16.44
N ARG A 103 -2.08 -1.74 16.75
CA ARG A 103 -1.43 -2.59 17.74
C ARG A 103 -0.03 -2.97 17.32
N VAL A 104 0.20 -3.34 16.05
CA VAL A 104 1.55 -3.60 15.54
C VAL A 104 2.46 -2.39 15.75
N ILE A 105 2.02 -1.20 15.34
CA ILE A 105 2.82 0.04 15.40
C ILE A 105 3.16 0.44 16.85
N VAL A 106 2.23 0.25 17.79
CA VAL A 106 2.37 0.74 19.18
C VAL A 106 2.94 -0.32 20.11
N GLU A 107 2.43 -1.55 20.05
CA GLU A 107 2.77 -2.63 20.99
C GLU A 107 3.95 -3.48 20.49
N TYR A 108 4.14 -3.58 19.18
CA TYR A 108 5.13 -4.46 18.56
C TYR A 108 6.09 -3.73 17.60
N PRO A 109 6.77 -2.65 18.03
CA PRO A 109 7.65 -1.86 17.15
C PRO A 109 8.88 -2.62 16.63
N LEU A 110 9.17 -3.80 17.19
CA LEU A 110 10.25 -4.69 16.75
C LEU A 110 9.77 -5.85 15.86
N ALA A 111 8.48 -5.92 15.55
CA ALA A 111 7.95 -6.89 14.59
C ALA A 111 8.56 -6.64 13.20
N TYR A 112 8.72 -7.71 12.42
CA TYR A 112 9.33 -7.62 11.10
C TYR A 112 8.49 -6.75 10.15
N TYR A 113 7.16 -6.76 10.31
CA TYR A 113 6.20 -5.98 9.52
C TYR A 113 5.75 -4.68 10.19
N ALA A 114 6.45 -4.20 11.23
CA ALA A 114 6.06 -2.96 11.92
C ALA A 114 6.04 -1.74 10.99
N ASP A 115 7.07 -1.60 10.16
CA ASP A 115 7.19 -0.53 9.17
C ASP A 115 6.10 -0.65 8.09
N ASP A 116 5.80 -1.89 7.66
CA ASP A 116 4.76 -2.16 6.67
C ASP A 116 3.36 -1.80 7.20
N ALA A 117 3.13 -1.95 8.52
CA ALA A 117 1.88 -1.54 9.16
C ALA A 117 1.65 -0.01 9.10
N LEU A 118 2.72 0.81 9.14
CA LEU A 118 2.61 2.26 8.95
C LEU A 118 2.15 2.63 7.53
N LEU A 119 2.59 1.88 6.51
CA LEU A 119 2.13 2.10 5.14
C LEU A 119 0.67 1.65 5.00
N ALA A 120 0.34 0.46 5.52
CA ALA A 120 -0.99 -0.10 5.43
C ALA A 120 -2.05 0.78 6.14
N ILE A 121 -1.74 1.34 7.32
CA ILE A 121 -2.68 2.27 7.98
C ILE A 121 -2.85 3.57 7.20
N ALA A 122 -1.77 4.11 6.61
CA ALA A 122 -1.87 5.29 5.77
C ALA A 122 -2.75 5.04 4.53
N GLU A 123 -2.64 3.87 3.90
CA GLU A 123 -3.50 3.48 2.77
C GLU A 123 -4.97 3.40 3.17
N LEU A 124 -5.29 2.82 4.33
CA LEU A 124 -6.66 2.78 4.87
C LEU A 124 -7.21 4.19 5.13
N GLU A 125 -6.37 5.06 5.72
CA GLU A 125 -6.72 6.46 5.98
C GLU A 125 -6.97 7.23 4.68
N GLN A 126 -6.16 7.03 3.64
CA GLN A 126 -6.41 7.61 2.32
C GLN A 126 -7.73 7.12 1.71
N ALA A 127 -8.01 5.81 1.79
CA ALA A 127 -9.20 5.20 1.22
C ALA A 127 -10.50 5.74 1.84
N ARG A 128 -10.47 6.05 3.15
CA ARG A 128 -11.62 6.65 3.87
C ARG A 128 -11.63 8.18 3.85
N GLY A 129 -10.67 8.82 3.19
CA GLY A 129 -10.58 10.29 3.07
C GLY A 129 -9.90 11.01 4.24
N ASP A 130 -9.28 10.30 5.17
CA ASP A 130 -8.48 10.86 6.25
C ASP A 130 -7.08 11.23 5.74
N ARG A 131 -7.00 12.36 5.01
CA ARG A 131 -5.76 12.84 4.39
C ARG A 131 -4.71 13.27 5.42
N ALA A 132 -5.15 13.78 6.57
CA ALA A 132 -4.27 14.27 7.63
C ALA A 132 -3.60 13.12 8.37
N GLY A 133 -4.38 12.08 8.75
CA GLY A 133 -3.85 10.86 9.35
C GLY A 133 -2.83 10.19 8.43
N ALA A 134 -3.22 9.99 7.17
CA ALA A 134 -2.34 9.35 6.19
C ALA A 134 -1.02 10.10 6.01
N LEU A 135 -1.07 11.43 5.90
CA LEU A 135 0.14 12.24 5.80
C LEU A 135 1.06 12.06 7.01
N ALA A 136 0.51 12.06 8.22
CA ALA A 136 1.28 11.88 9.45
C ALA A 136 1.99 10.52 9.50
N HIS A 137 1.31 9.42 9.15
CA HIS A 137 1.91 8.09 9.12
C HIS A 137 2.98 7.94 8.03
N LEU A 138 2.78 8.51 6.85
CA LEU A 138 3.78 8.48 5.78
C LEU A 138 5.02 9.32 6.14
N GLN A 139 4.85 10.50 6.73
CA GLN A 139 5.97 11.31 7.22
C GLN A 139 6.76 10.59 8.31
N ARG A 140 6.05 9.91 9.22
CA ARG A 140 6.66 9.07 10.24
C ARG A 140 7.49 7.97 9.60
N TYR A 141 6.93 7.25 8.62
CA TYR A 141 7.66 6.21 7.91
C TYR A 141 8.96 6.74 7.29
N VAL A 142 8.90 7.87 6.58
CA VAL A 142 10.06 8.48 5.91
C VAL A 142 11.16 8.89 6.89
N LYS A 143 10.76 9.30 8.11
CA LYS A 143 11.66 9.72 9.19
C LYS A 143 12.29 8.52 9.92
N GLU A 144 11.49 7.53 10.28
CA GLU A 144 11.91 6.41 11.13
C GLU A 144 12.63 5.30 10.35
N HIS A 145 12.39 5.19 9.04
CA HIS A 145 12.95 4.11 8.21
C HIS A 145 13.80 4.66 7.05
N PRO A 146 14.97 5.29 7.31
CA PRO A 146 15.78 5.95 6.27
C PRO A 146 16.27 5.00 5.17
N ASN A 147 16.43 3.71 5.50
CA ASN A 147 16.82 2.65 4.56
C ASN A 147 15.67 1.69 4.22
N GLY A 148 14.45 2.00 4.67
CA GLY A 148 13.27 1.19 4.40
C GLY A 148 12.92 1.21 2.92
N ALA A 149 12.67 0.05 2.32
CA ALA A 149 12.47 -0.04 0.89
C ALA A 149 11.20 0.71 0.40
N GLY A 150 10.18 0.84 1.24
CA GLY A 150 9.01 1.69 0.97
C GLY A 150 9.26 3.20 1.08
N ARG A 151 10.46 3.68 1.44
CA ARG A 151 10.69 5.10 1.77
C ARG A 151 10.44 6.03 0.60
N GLY A 152 10.83 5.63 -0.62
CA GLY A 152 10.59 6.43 -1.82
C GLY A 152 9.10 6.59 -2.13
N ILE A 153 8.35 5.48 -2.03
CA ILE A 153 6.89 5.46 -2.23
C ILE A 153 6.18 6.27 -1.14
N ALA A 154 6.56 6.07 0.12
CA ALA A 154 5.98 6.79 1.26
C ALA A 154 6.20 8.31 1.15
N ALA A 155 7.43 8.72 0.78
CA ALA A 155 7.76 10.12 0.56
C ALA A 155 6.96 10.72 -0.60
N LEU A 156 6.81 10.00 -1.72
CA LEU A 156 5.97 10.47 -2.82
C LEU A 156 4.49 10.59 -2.40
N GLY A 157 3.96 9.62 -1.66
CA GLY A 157 2.60 9.66 -1.12
C GLY A 157 2.38 10.87 -0.20
N ALA A 158 3.31 11.10 0.73
CA ALA A 158 3.30 12.26 1.62
C ALA A 158 3.35 13.58 0.86
N ALA A 159 4.18 13.67 -0.20
CA ALA A 159 4.26 14.85 -1.04
C ALA A 159 2.90 15.17 -1.70
N ARG A 160 2.24 14.15 -2.27
CA ARG A 160 0.93 14.31 -2.93
C ARG A 160 -0.13 14.81 -1.95
N LEU A 161 -0.23 14.19 -0.76
CA LEU A 161 -1.17 14.59 0.29
C LEU A 161 -0.90 16.01 0.81
N ALA A 162 0.37 16.40 0.92
CA ALA A 162 0.73 17.75 1.33
C ALA A 162 0.36 18.80 0.27
N PHE A 163 0.60 18.52 -1.01
CA PHE A 163 0.18 19.41 -2.11
C PHE A 163 -1.35 19.54 -2.21
N GLU A 164 -2.10 18.46 -2.00
CA GLU A 164 -3.57 18.51 -1.92
C GLU A 164 -4.05 19.48 -0.81
N GLN A 165 -3.32 19.52 0.30
CA GLN A 165 -3.56 20.42 1.44
C GLN A 165 -2.93 21.81 1.29
N ARG A 166 -2.30 22.10 0.14
CA ARG A 166 -1.55 23.33 -0.15
C ARG A 166 -0.35 23.58 0.77
N ASP A 167 0.17 22.54 1.43
CA ASP A 167 1.43 22.62 2.18
C ASP A 167 2.60 22.34 1.23
N THR A 168 2.95 23.35 0.43
CA THR A 168 4.06 23.25 -0.54
C THR A 168 5.40 22.99 0.13
N ARG A 169 5.61 23.48 1.36
CA ARG A 169 6.87 23.31 2.10
C ARG A 169 7.08 21.84 2.46
N VAL A 170 6.06 21.21 3.05
CA VAL A 170 6.10 19.76 3.34
C VAL A 170 6.17 18.97 2.04
N GLY A 171 5.35 19.33 1.05
CA GLY A 171 5.34 18.66 -0.25
C GLY A 171 6.73 18.59 -0.89
N CYS A 172 7.46 19.71 -0.93
CA CYS A 172 8.79 19.78 -1.51
C CYS A 172 9.87 19.10 -0.67
N ALA A 173 9.77 19.14 0.66
CA ALA A 173 10.65 18.35 1.53
C ALA A 173 10.48 16.85 1.28
N MET A 174 9.24 16.39 1.08
CA MET A 174 8.94 14.99 0.78
C MET A 174 9.36 14.59 -0.64
N ILE A 175 9.26 15.47 -1.64
CA ILE A 175 9.84 15.23 -2.97
C ILE A 175 11.37 15.06 -2.89
N ALA A 176 12.06 15.89 -2.10
CA ALA A 176 13.50 15.74 -1.90
C ALA A 176 13.84 14.39 -1.26
N ALA A 177 13.09 13.97 -0.23
CA ALA A 177 13.24 12.65 0.38
C ALA A 177 12.96 11.50 -0.61
N ALA A 178 11.94 11.64 -1.48
CA ALA A 178 11.61 10.64 -2.48
C ALA A 178 12.74 10.48 -3.51
N ARG A 179 13.33 11.60 -3.97
CA ARG A 179 14.47 11.60 -4.92
C ARG A 179 15.70 10.86 -4.37
N THR A 180 15.98 10.98 -3.07
CA THR A 180 17.13 10.31 -2.46
C THR A 180 16.88 8.84 -2.16
N SER A 181 15.61 8.40 -2.09
CA SER A 181 15.25 7.02 -1.81
C SER A 181 14.90 6.18 -3.04
N ALA A 182 14.47 6.78 -4.14
CA ALA A 182 14.08 6.03 -5.32
C ALA A 182 15.29 5.34 -5.96
N ALA A 183 15.19 4.02 -6.13
CA ALA A 183 16.20 3.24 -6.84
C ALA A 183 16.34 3.74 -8.28
N ALA A 184 17.57 3.71 -8.82
CA ALA A 184 17.83 4.13 -10.20
C ALA A 184 17.03 3.32 -11.24
N THR A 185 16.72 2.07 -10.92
CA THR A 185 15.95 1.15 -11.78
C THR A 185 14.43 1.32 -11.68
N ASP A 186 13.93 2.07 -10.70
CA ASP A 186 12.49 2.31 -10.54
C ASP A 186 12.06 3.51 -11.40
N VAL A 187 12.00 3.28 -12.72
CA VAL A 187 11.71 4.31 -13.72
C VAL A 187 10.36 4.98 -13.45
N GLU A 188 9.36 4.19 -13.10
CA GLU A 188 8.00 4.70 -12.87
C GLU A 188 7.94 5.61 -11.63
N LEU A 189 8.49 5.16 -10.50
CA LEU A 189 8.54 5.99 -9.29
C LEU A 189 9.29 7.30 -9.55
N ARG A 190 10.42 7.24 -10.27
CA ARG A 190 11.21 8.43 -10.62
C ARG A 190 10.42 9.40 -11.51
N ASN A 191 9.71 8.91 -12.52
CA ASN A 191 8.85 9.72 -13.38
C ASN A 191 7.76 10.45 -12.57
N GLN A 192 7.13 9.76 -11.61
CA GLN A 192 6.14 10.38 -10.73
C GLN A 192 6.77 11.45 -9.84
N ILE A 193 7.91 11.16 -9.21
CA ILE A 193 8.65 12.13 -8.38
C ILE A 193 9.00 13.39 -9.18
N GLU A 194 9.46 13.23 -10.42
CA GLU A 194 9.78 14.35 -11.31
C GLU A 194 8.53 15.17 -11.68
N TYR A 195 7.42 14.49 -12.00
CA TYR A 195 6.14 15.15 -12.32
C TYR A 195 5.65 16.04 -11.16
N TYR A 196 5.54 15.48 -9.95
CA TYR A 196 5.08 16.24 -8.78
C TYR A 196 6.12 17.27 -8.32
N GLY A 197 7.41 16.99 -8.53
CA GLY A 197 8.51 17.88 -8.17
C GLY A 197 8.61 19.16 -9.00
N ARG A 198 7.87 19.31 -10.10
CA ARG A 198 7.83 20.57 -10.89
C ARG A 198 7.29 21.76 -10.09
N GLN A 199 6.53 21.49 -9.03
CA GLN A 199 5.99 22.51 -8.13
C GLN A 199 7.05 23.08 -7.17
N CYS A 200 8.22 22.45 -7.09
CA CYS A 200 9.27 22.81 -6.15
C CYS A 200 10.31 23.73 -6.82
N GLY A 201 10.08 25.03 -6.74
CA GLY A 201 11.06 26.07 -7.11
C GLY A 201 12.10 26.32 -6.00
N ALA A 202 13.17 27.05 -6.32
CA ALA A 202 14.26 27.38 -5.38
C ALA A 202 13.76 28.10 -4.10
N GLU A 203 12.70 28.90 -4.22
CA GLU A 203 12.09 29.64 -3.10
C GLU A 203 11.40 28.74 -2.07
N SER A 204 10.89 27.58 -2.49
CA SER A 204 10.23 26.62 -1.58
C SER A 204 11.18 25.91 -0.61
N VAL A 205 12.49 25.97 -0.89
CA VAL A 205 13.56 25.35 -0.09
C VAL A 205 14.15 26.34 0.94
N ALA A 206 14.11 27.64 0.66
CA ALA A 206 14.73 28.69 1.47
C ALA A 206 13.99 29.00 2.79
N ALA A 207 12.74 28.58 2.95
CA ALA A 207 11.95 28.80 4.17
C ALA A 207 12.39 27.94 5.39
N ASN A 208 13.50 27.21 5.30
CA ASN A 208 13.99 26.29 6.35
C ASN A 208 15.35 26.68 6.94
N THR A 209 15.81 27.92 6.79
CA THR A 209 16.96 28.39 7.60
C THR A 209 16.42 28.91 8.94
N PRO A 210 16.70 28.27 10.09
CA PRO A 210 16.42 28.89 11.38
C PRO A 210 17.35 30.10 11.48
N THR A 211 16.78 31.30 11.58
CA THR A 211 17.48 32.47 12.08
C THR A 211 17.97 32.15 13.49
N THR A 212 19.25 31.85 13.61
CA THR A 212 20.01 31.92 14.86
C THR A 212 20.26 33.38 15.23
#